data_AF-A0A812R845-F1
#
_entry.id   AF-A0A812R845-F1
#
_cell.length_a   1.000
_cell.length_b   1.000
_cell.length_c   1.000
_cell.angle_alpha   90.00
_cell.angle_beta   90.00
_cell.angle_gamma   90.00
#
_symmetry.space_group_name_H-M   'P 1'
#
loop_
_entity.id
_entity.type
_entity.pdbx_description
1 polymer ?
#
loop_
_entity_poly.entity_id
_entity_poly.type
_entity_poly.pdbx_seq_one_letter_code
_entity_poly.pdbx_strand_id
1 'polypeptide(L)'
;MAWEDACDVPAFLQIGTQLYAEASLPLSWLRVPPRWYEAAAQRPFSEWLAQYLVSMIYVCLFLACASLLLFGFPRRAPQHASVQGDCPTSWVVFLGIIYTFTYFTTDQYVPSLPQMQVDLAATESLMSLTVQTNFIVKATFGMIAAGLSDRVGRRPIMLLCLLLLSLASVCCACAGRIEWFFAARVLQGIGESVEPVLFAIVRDHFTDPKERFGIVSMLQVMSIGGMLVAPCAGGFLAQLSSWRTSFFILALIWAVLAIYAWLVMVESCPNRASESYLRDLWRVLDPHLLCLLLTQSCIMGGCLTFNANSSYFTEVALHGSVMTAAFVMLTFGACNSLGVFVTKTFCSRGILQVSKISLALLTLAGLGSILLEAFYPHFLWGYLIGSFLQASVMTMALVAVNVLFFEPLEDCAGMAASCEIFAKSVIPSFFSMAATQALVHQGPRCFVNLQAGACVAAGVVFWLGYARSPPDWLAGYYVK
;
A
#
# COMPACT_ATOMS: atom_id res chain seq x y z
N MET A 1 19.53 3.62 -48.99
CA MET A 1 20.23 2.49 -49.66
C MET A 1 21.49 2.26 -48.87
N ALA A 2 21.86 1.08 -48.40
CA ALA A 2 21.29 -0.26 -48.33
C ALA A 2 22.29 -0.97 -47.37
N TRP A 3 21.85 -1.59 -46.28
CA TRP A 3 21.58 -3.04 -46.27
C TRP A 3 22.75 -3.83 -46.86
N GLU A 4 23.66 -4.33 -46.01
CA GLU A 4 24.45 -5.52 -46.35
C GLU A 4 25.07 -6.30 -45.16
N ASP A 5 25.19 -5.75 -43.94
CA ASP A 5 25.86 -6.48 -42.84
C ASP A 5 24.92 -7.23 -41.87
N ALA A 6 23.82 -7.77 -42.37
CA ALA A 6 23.00 -8.75 -41.66
C ALA A 6 22.76 -9.97 -42.54
N CYS A 7 23.50 -11.07 -42.30
CA CYS A 7 23.04 -12.47 -42.36
C CYS A 7 24.25 -13.43 -42.43
N ASP A 8 24.74 -13.90 -41.28
CA ASP A 8 25.50 -15.16 -41.22
C ASP A 8 24.57 -16.27 -40.68
N VAL A 9 23.69 -16.72 -41.58
CA VAL A 9 22.65 -17.74 -41.38
C VAL A 9 23.17 -19.14 -40.95
N PRO A 10 24.43 -19.55 -41.17
CA PRO A 10 24.96 -20.80 -40.63
C PRO A 10 25.16 -20.80 -39.11
N ALA A 11 25.42 -19.65 -38.47
CA ALA A 11 25.65 -19.55 -37.02
C ALA A 11 24.35 -19.69 -36.20
N PHE A 12 23.21 -19.31 -36.78
CA PHE A 12 21.89 -19.45 -36.16
C PHE A 12 21.35 -20.89 -36.22
N LEU A 13 21.81 -21.70 -37.19
CA LEU A 13 21.34 -23.08 -37.40
C LEU A 13 22.08 -24.15 -36.57
N GLN A 14 23.23 -23.84 -35.96
CA GLN A 14 23.91 -24.78 -35.05
C GLN A 14 23.33 -24.82 -33.63
N ILE A 15 22.43 -23.89 -33.28
CA ILE A 15 21.76 -23.84 -31.97
C ILE A 15 20.54 -24.80 -31.93
N GLY A 16 20.11 -25.36 -33.06
CA GLY A 16 18.89 -26.17 -33.17
C GLY A 16 19.02 -27.68 -32.96
N THR A 17 20.21 -28.28 -33.07
CA THR A 17 20.33 -29.75 -33.24
C THR A 17 21.01 -30.53 -32.10
N GLN A 18 21.41 -29.88 -31.01
CA GLN A 18 21.81 -30.60 -29.78
C GLN A 18 20.70 -30.66 -28.71
N LEU A 19 19.52 -30.13 -29.01
CA LEU A 19 18.39 -30.01 -28.08
C LEU A 19 17.46 -31.24 -27.99
N TYR A 20 17.78 -32.38 -28.61
CA TYR A 20 16.85 -33.51 -28.70
C TYR A 20 17.37 -34.91 -28.32
N ALA A 21 18.65 -35.10 -27.96
CA ALA A 21 19.19 -36.45 -27.75
C ALA A 21 19.42 -36.88 -26.28
N GLU A 22 19.42 -35.98 -25.29
CA GLU A 22 19.54 -36.37 -23.88
C GLU A 22 18.40 -35.78 -23.05
N ALA A 23 17.28 -36.52 -23.10
CA ALA A 23 16.17 -36.35 -22.19
C ALA A 23 16.60 -36.71 -20.74
N SER A 24 17.09 -35.71 -20.03
CA SER A 24 17.04 -35.66 -18.56
C SER A 24 16.77 -34.21 -18.18
N LEU A 25 15.54 -33.92 -17.76
CA LEU A 25 15.10 -32.62 -17.24
C LEU A 25 16.15 -32.03 -16.27
N PRO A 26 16.86 -30.94 -16.63
CA PRO A 26 17.84 -30.35 -15.74
C PRO A 26 17.17 -29.23 -14.92
N LEU A 27 17.35 -29.30 -13.59
CA LEU A 27 17.07 -28.30 -12.56
C LEU A 27 17.81 -26.94 -12.77
N SER A 28 17.98 -26.47 -14.00
CA SER A 28 18.79 -25.28 -14.34
C SER A 28 18.10 -23.94 -14.04
N TRP A 29 16.76 -23.92 -13.90
CA TRP A 29 16.02 -22.74 -13.44
C TRP A 29 16.32 -22.37 -11.97
N LEU A 30 16.98 -23.29 -11.24
CA LEU A 30 17.48 -23.11 -9.88
C LEU A 30 19.00 -22.83 -9.81
N ARG A 31 19.73 -22.84 -10.94
CA ARG A 31 21.17 -22.56 -10.94
C ARG A 31 21.42 -21.07 -11.09
N VAL A 32 21.69 -20.43 -9.95
CA VAL A 32 22.32 -19.10 -9.88
C VAL A 32 23.60 -19.13 -10.75
N PRO A 33 23.78 -18.22 -11.72
CA PRO A 33 24.94 -18.24 -12.60
C PRO A 33 26.29 -18.12 -11.85
N PRO A 34 27.43 -18.56 -12.42
CA PRO A 34 28.74 -18.50 -11.74
C PRO A 34 29.29 -17.08 -11.55
N ARG A 35 28.86 -16.10 -12.37
CA ARG A 35 29.24 -14.67 -12.25
C ARG A 35 28.86 -14.04 -10.90
N TRP A 36 27.99 -14.69 -10.13
CA TRP A 36 27.51 -14.21 -8.84
C TRP A 36 28.49 -14.52 -7.71
N TYR A 37 29.33 -15.56 -7.85
CA TYR A 37 30.33 -15.90 -6.84
C TYR A 37 31.46 -14.86 -6.80
N GLU A 38 31.87 -14.37 -7.97
CA GLU A 38 32.90 -13.35 -8.11
C GLU A 38 32.39 -11.95 -7.76
N ALA A 39 31.12 -11.63 -8.08
CA ALA A 39 30.49 -10.35 -7.70
C ALA A 39 30.06 -10.29 -6.21
N ALA A 40 29.73 -11.42 -5.59
CA ALA A 40 29.41 -11.49 -4.15
C ALA A 40 30.64 -11.29 -3.26
N ALA A 41 31.83 -11.62 -3.75
CA ALA A 41 33.08 -11.48 -3.00
C ALA A 41 33.51 -10.01 -2.75
N GLN A 42 32.90 -9.03 -3.43
CA GLN A 42 33.20 -7.59 -3.28
C GLN A 42 32.01 -6.77 -2.75
N ARG A 43 30.90 -7.38 -2.33
CA ARG A 43 29.76 -6.62 -1.80
C ARG A 43 30.07 -6.10 -0.38
N PRO A 44 29.82 -4.83 -0.08
CA PRO A 44 29.96 -4.31 1.28
C PRO A 44 29.04 -5.09 2.25
N PHE A 45 29.51 -5.31 3.48
CA PHE A 45 28.81 -6.11 4.50
C PHE A 45 27.35 -5.70 4.74
N SER A 46 27.03 -4.41 4.56
CA SER A 46 25.67 -3.87 4.63
C SER A 46 24.72 -4.48 3.60
N GLU A 47 25.18 -4.75 2.38
CA GLU A 47 24.38 -5.39 1.34
C GLU A 47 24.17 -6.88 1.63
N TRP A 48 25.12 -7.55 2.27
CA TRP A 48 24.96 -8.95 2.67
C TRP A 48 23.94 -9.11 3.80
N LEU A 49 24.04 -8.27 4.84
CA LEU A 49 23.10 -8.24 5.96
C LEU A 49 21.68 -7.91 5.48
N ALA A 50 21.54 -6.98 4.53
CA ALA A 50 20.29 -6.65 3.86
C ALA A 50 19.63 -7.88 3.23
N GLN A 51 20.40 -8.60 2.40
CA GLN A 51 19.93 -9.77 1.66
C GLN A 51 19.49 -10.88 2.63
N TYR A 52 20.24 -11.10 3.71
CA TYR A 52 19.90 -12.11 4.72
C TYR A 52 18.61 -11.77 5.48
N LEU A 53 18.42 -10.51 5.89
CA LEU A 53 17.21 -10.08 6.59
C LEU A 53 15.97 -10.14 5.69
N VAL A 54 16.07 -9.69 4.44
CA VAL A 54 14.93 -9.69 3.50
C VAL A 54 14.55 -11.12 3.09
N SER A 55 15.53 -11.98 2.82
CA SER A 55 15.27 -13.40 2.51
C SER A 55 14.65 -14.16 3.69
N MET A 56 15.10 -13.91 4.93
CA MET A 56 14.44 -14.44 6.13
C MET A 56 12.98 -14.00 6.23
N ILE A 57 12.65 -12.74 5.94
CA ILE A 57 11.27 -12.23 5.98
C ILE A 57 10.39 -12.92 4.93
N TYR A 58 10.88 -13.11 3.70
CA TYR A 58 10.15 -13.86 2.67
C TYR A 58 9.90 -15.30 3.06
N VAL A 59 10.92 -15.97 3.60
CA VAL A 59 10.79 -17.35 4.08
C VAL A 59 9.76 -17.40 5.20
N CYS A 60 9.77 -16.46 6.15
CA CYS A 60 8.77 -16.39 7.21
C CYS A 60 7.35 -16.12 6.68
N LEU A 61 7.17 -15.18 5.74
CA LEU A 61 5.86 -14.85 5.16
C LEU A 61 5.32 -15.99 4.29
N PHE A 62 6.19 -16.62 3.50
CA PHE A 62 5.84 -17.77 2.68
C PHE A 62 5.52 -18.98 3.55
N LEU A 63 6.32 -19.26 4.58
CA LEU A 63 6.02 -20.32 5.56
C LEU A 63 4.75 -20.02 6.35
N ALA A 64 4.44 -18.75 6.66
CA ALA A 64 3.17 -18.36 7.27
C ALA A 64 1.97 -18.65 6.34
N CYS A 65 2.07 -18.34 5.05
CA CYS A 65 1.04 -18.68 4.07
C CYS A 65 0.92 -20.20 3.85
N ALA A 66 2.06 -20.89 3.74
CA ALA A 66 2.11 -22.35 3.53
C ALA A 66 1.63 -23.13 4.76
N SER A 67 1.92 -22.65 5.98
CA SER A 67 1.43 -23.25 7.21
C SER A 67 -0.10 -23.16 7.35
N LEU A 68 -0.74 -22.11 6.80
CA LEU A 68 -2.20 -22.03 6.72
C LEU A 68 -2.79 -23.12 5.82
N LEU A 69 -2.12 -23.47 4.72
CA LEU A 69 -2.51 -24.56 3.84
C LEU A 69 -2.22 -25.95 4.44
N LEU A 70 -1.06 -26.13 5.07
CA LEU A 70 -0.57 -27.43 5.54
C LEU A 70 -1.15 -27.86 6.89
N PHE A 71 -1.24 -26.94 7.85
CA PHE A 71 -1.70 -27.27 9.19
C PHE A 71 -3.20 -27.10 9.39
N GLY A 72 -3.90 -26.56 8.39
CA GLY A 72 -5.35 -26.44 8.35
C GLY A 72 -5.94 -25.96 9.68
N PHE A 73 -6.11 -24.66 9.85
CA PHE A 73 -6.95 -24.17 10.94
C PHE A 73 -8.38 -23.90 10.49
N PRO A 74 -9.28 -24.92 10.47
CA PRO A 74 -10.69 -24.68 10.66
C PRO A 74 -11.10 -25.10 12.08
N ARG A 75 -11.37 -24.13 12.94
CA ARG A 75 -12.67 -24.18 13.61
C ARG A 75 -13.56 -23.31 12.74
N ARG A 76 -14.70 -23.87 12.33
CA ARG A 76 -15.66 -23.27 11.40
C ARG A 76 -15.82 -21.76 11.67
N ALA A 77 -15.90 -20.94 10.63
CA ALA A 77 -16.47 -19.60 10.77
C ALA A 77 -17.79 -19.74 11.56
N PRO A 78 -18.05 -18.90 12.58
CA PRO A 78 -19.25 -19.02 13.41
C PRO A 78 -20.48 -19.16 12.52
N GLN A 79 -21.17 -20.30 12.63
CA GLN A 79 -22.14 -20.71 11.61
C GLN A 79 -23.42 -19.87 11.61
N HIS A 80 -23.65 -19.03 12.61
CA HIS A 80 -24.71 -18.03 12.64
C HIS A 80 -24.37 -17.01 13.75
N ALA A 81 -24.81 -15.76 13.61
CA ALA A 81 -24.72 -14.75 14.66
C ALA A 81 -25.38 -15.17 16.00
N SER A 82 -26.18 -16.25 16.00
CA SER A 82 -26.81 -16.84 17.17
C SER A 82 -25.93 -17.81 17.98
N VAL A 83 -24.73 -18.18 17.48
CA VAL A 83 -23.79 -19.05 18.20
C VAL A 83 -22.61 -18.19 18.66
N GLN A 84 -22.73 -17.64 19.86
CA GLN A 84 -21.64 -16.99 20.59
C GLN A 84 -20.54 -18.02 20.88
N GLY A 85 -19.60 -18.17 19.96
CA GLY A 85 -18.34 -18.87 20.18
C GLY A 85 -17.21 -17.95 19.76
N ASP A 86 -16.16 -17.88 20.58
CA ASP A 86 -14.94 -17.09 20.30
C ASP A 86 -14.49 -17.33 18.85
N CYS A 87 -14.38 -16.25 18.07
CA CYS A 87 -13.89 -16.34 16.71
C CYS A 87 -12.47 -16.94 16.76
N PRO A 88 -12.18 -18.02 16.01
CA PRO A 88 -10.86 -18.62 16.06
C PRO A 88 -9.83 -17.62 15.54
N THR A 89 -8.75 -17.44 16.29
CA THR A 89 -7.64 -16.52 15.96
C THR A 89 -7.10 -16.70 14.54
N SER A 90 -7.22 -17.91 13.97
CA SER A 90 -6.87 -18.21 12.58
C SER A 90 -7.65 -17.39 11.54
N TRP A 91 -8.91 -17.05 11.81
CA TRP A 91 -9.74 -16.25 10.91
C TRP A 91 -9.28 -14.80 10.86
N VAL A 92 -8.91 -14.25 12.02
CA VAL A 92 -8.31 -12.91 12.14
C VAL A 92 -6.96 -12.86 11.42
N VAL A 93 -6.13 -13.90 11.59
CA VAL A 93 -4.84 -14.02 10.88
C VAL A 93 -5.05 -14.09 9.37
N PHE A 94 -6.04 -14.87 8.90
CA PHE A 94 -6.37 -14.96 7.47
C PHE A 94 -6.76 -13.59 6.88
N LEU A 95 -7.66 -12.86 7.53
CA LEU A 95 -8.01 -11.49 7.12
C LEU A 95 -6.79 -10.56 7.17
N GLY A 96 -5.99 -10.67 8.22
CA GLY A 96 -4.76 -9.89 8.36
C GLY A 96 -3.79 -10.11 7.22
N ILE A 97 -3.63 -11.35 6.76
CA ILE A 97 -2.79 -11.69 5.62
C ILE A 97 -3.33 -11.09 4.32
N ILE A 98 -4.63 -11.18 4.06
CA ILE A 98 -5.25 -10.50 2.91
C ILE A 98 -4.88 -9.01 2.94
N TYR A 99 -5.09 -8.36 4.09
CA TYR A 99 -4.84 -6.94 4.23
C TYR A 99 -3.35 -6.58 4.13
N THR A 100 -2.44 -7.42 4.62
CA THR A 100 -0.99 -7.25 4.41
C THR A 100 -0.64 -7.33 2.91
N PHE A 101 -1.20 -8.28 2.17
CA PHE A 101 -0.85 -8.47 0.75
C PHE A 101 -1.46 -7.44 -0.19
N THR A 102 -2.50 -6.68 0.21
CA THR A 102 -2.95 -5.52 -0.58
C THR A 102 -1.84 -4.47 -0.68
N TYR A 103 -1.11 -4.21 0.41
CA TYR A 103 0.07 -3.33 0.38
C TYR A 103 1.21 -3.90 -0.45
N PHE A 104 1.46 -5.21 -0.41
CA PHE A 104 2.42 -5.81 -1.33
C PHE A 104 2.03 -5.55 -2.79
N THR A 105 0.75 -5.68 -3.14
CA THR A 105 0.25 -5.47 -4.50
C THR A 105 0.51 -4.04 -5.01
N THR A 106 0.53 -3.06 -4.12
CA THR A 106 0.83 -1.67 -4.47
C THR A 106 2.31 -1.31 -4.38
N ASP A 107 3.01 -1.72 -3.31
CA ASP A 107 4.30 -1.12 -2.94
C ASP A 107 5.52 -1.94 -3.40
N GLN A 108 5.36 -3.25 -3.70
CA GLN A 108 6.53 -4.10 -3.93
C GLN A 108 7.32 -3.78 -5.20
N TYR A 109 6.65 -3.35 -6.27
CA TYR A 109 7.31 -3.09 -7.55
C TYR A 109 7.84 -1.65 -7.64
N VAL A 110 7.53 -0.81 -6.66
CA VAL A 110 7.88 0.61 -6.66
C VAL A 110 9.40 0.82 -6.76
N PRO A 111 10.25 0.10 -5.99
CA PRO A 111 11.71 0.17 -6.15
C PRO A 111 12.25 -0.31 -7.50
N SER A 112 11.42 -0.89 -8.36
CA SER A 112 11.82 -1.36 -9.68
C SER A 112 11.26 -0.49 -10.80
N LEU A 113 10.55 0.60 -10.48
CA LEU A 113 9.93 1.49 -11.47
C LEU A 113 10.92 1.99 -12.54
N PRO A 114 12.14 2.45 -12.19
CA PRO A 114 13.10 2.91 -13.20
C PRO A 114 13.55 1.78 -14.14
N GLN A 115 13.76 0.57 -13.62
CA GLN A 115 14.07 -0.60 -14.44
C GLN A 115 12.89 -0.99 -15.34
N MET A 116 11.67 -1.01 -14.80
CA MET A 116 10.44 -1.33 -15.53
C MET A 116 10.15 -0.32 -16.64
N GLN A 117 10.50 0.95 -16.43
CA GLN A 117 10.39 1.99 -17.45
C GLN A 117 11.16 1.60 -18.72
N VAL A 118 12.39 1.10 -18.57
CA VAL A 118 13.22 0.66 -19.70
C VAL A 118 12.63 -0.61 -20.33
N ASP A 119 12.30 -1.62 -19.52
CA ASP A 119 11.78 -2.91 -19.98
C ASP A 119 10.46 -2.82 -20.75
N LEU A 120 9.61 -1.84 -20.42
CA LEU A 120 8.28 -1.66 -21.01
C LEU A 120 8.24 -0.52 -22.03
N ALA A 121 9.39 0.09 -22.36
CA ALA A 121 9.51 1.26 -23.22
C ALA A 121 8.54 2.40 -22.83
N ALA A 122 8.48 2.68 -21.52
CA ALA A 122 7.55 3.63 -20.93
C ALA A 122 8.21 4.99 -20.61
N THR A 123 7.39 5.99 -20.30
CA THR A 123 7.85 7.22 -19.66
C THR A 123 7.76 7.11 -18.13
N GLU A 124 8.61 7.85 -17.42
CA GLU A 124 8.57 7.98 -15.95
C GLU A 124 7.15 8.34 -15.48
N SER A 125 6.52 9.31 -16.14
CA SER A 125 5.15 9.73 -15.84
C SER A 125 4.13 8.59 -15.96
N LEU A 126 4.21 7.77 -17.02
CA LEU A 126 3.29 6.65 -17.20
C LEU A 126 3.49 5.56 -16.15
N MET A 127 4.74 5.30 -15.78
CA MET A 127 5.07 4.33 -14.73
C MET A 127 4.55 4.78 -13.37
N SER A 128 4.82 6.02 -12.96
CA SER A 128 4.27 6.57 -11.70
C SER A 128 2.74 6.61 -11.72
N LEU A 129 2.13 6.83 -12.89
CA LEU A 129 0.68 6.81 -13.06
C LEU A 129 0.06 5.43 -12.74
N THR A 130 0.80 4.33 -12.91
CA THR A 130 0.30 2.98 -12.58
C THR A 130 0.03 2.79 -11.09
N VAL A 131 0.85 3.41 -10.22
CA VAL A 131 0.65 3.41 -8.77
C VAL A 131 -0.62 4.19 -8.43
N GLN A 132 -0.72 5.40 -8.97
CA GLN A 132 -1.76 6.37 -8.63
C GLN A 132 -3.13 5.94 -9.16
N THR A 133 -3.17 5.40 -10.39
CA THR A 133 -4.39 4.84 -10.98
C THR A 133 -4.93 3.69 -10.14
N ASN A 134 -4.05 2.84 -9.61
CA ASN A 134 -4.49 1.73 -8.76
C ASN A 134 -5.19 2.22 -7.48
N PHE A 135 -4.67 3.27 -6.81
CA PHE A 135 -5.35 3.91 -5.68
C PHE A 135 -6.71 4.53 -6.05
N ILE A 136 -6.80 5.19 -7.21
CA ILE A 136 -8.08 5.75 -7.69
C ILE A 136 -9.09 4.63 -7.95
N VAL A 137 -8.67 3.59 -8.65
CA VAL A 137 -9.54 2.47 -9.03
C VAL A 137 -9.99 1.69 -7.79
N LYS A 138 -9.08 1.34 -6.88
CA LYS A 138 -9.45 0.58 -5.68
C LYS A 138 -10.40 1.36 -4.77
N ALA A 139 -10.26 2.67 -4.68
CA ALA A 139 -11.15 3.49 -3.88
C ALA A 139 -12.54 3.63 -4.53
N THR A 140 -12.59 3.84 -5.84
CA THR A 140 -13.84 3.95 -6.60
C THR A 140 -14.61 2.62 -6.58
N PHE A 141 -13.92 1.52 -6.87
CA PHE A 141 -14.51 0.18 -6.84
C PHE A 141 -14.72 -0.33 -5.42
N GLY A 142 -13.99 0.17 -4.42
CA GLY A 142 -14.18 -0.15 -3.00
C GLY A 142 -15.58 0.20 -2.50
N MET A 143 -16.10 1.37 -2.88
CA MET A 143 -17.48 1.76 -2.55
C MET A 143 -18.50 0.83 -3.21
N ILE A 144 -18.25 0.42 -4.46
CA ILE A 144 -19.10 -0.50 -5.20
C ILE A 144 -19.05 -1.89 -4.57
N ALA A 145 -17.86 -2.40 -4.26
CA ALA A 145 -17.63 -3.70 -3.65
C ALA A 145 -18.28 -3.80 -2.26
N ALA A 146 -18.19 -2.74 -1.46
CA ALA A 146 -18.89 -2.65 -0.17
C ALA A 146 -20.39 -2.83 -0.34
N GLY A 147 -21.05 -2.00 -1.15
CA GLY A 147 -22.51 -2.07 -1.36
C GLY A 147 -22.97 -3.33 -2.10
N LEU A 148 -22.17 -3.85 -3.03
CA LEU A 148 -22.46 -5.10 -3.72
C LEU A 148 -22.33 -6.30 -2.77
N SER A 149 -21.35 -6.28 -1.87
CA SER A 149 -21.17 -7.34 -0.87
C SER A 149 -22.30 -7.37 0.15
N ASP A 150 -22.93 -6.24 0.47
CA ASP A 150 -24.15 -6.21 1.30
C ASP A 150 -25.33 -6.92 0.62
N ARG A 151 -25.44 -6.82 -0.72
CA ARG A 151 -26.58 -7.36 -1.50
C ARG A 151 -26.39 -8.81 -1.95
N VAL A 152 -25.20 -9.13 -2.45
CA VAL A 152 -24.87 -10.42 -3.07
C VAL A 152 -24.30 -11.40 -2.05
N GLY A 153 -23.74 -10.89 -0.95
CA GLY A 153 -23.02 -11.68 0.04
C GLY A 153 -21.55 -11.28 0.15
N ARG A 154 -20.96 -11.46 1.33
CA ARG A 154 -19.55 -11.18 1.60
C ARG A 154 -18.62 -12.15 0.88
N ARG A 155 -18.98 -13.44 0.88
CA ARG A 155 -18.16 -14.51 0.30
C ARG A 155 -17.95 -14.36 -1.22
N PRO A 156 -19.00 -14.21 -2.05
CA PRO A 156 -18.80 -14.13 -3.50
C PRO A 156 -17.98 -12.91 -3.91
N ILE A 157 -18.15 -11.76 -3.24
CA ILE A 157 -17.37 -10.56 -3.56
C ILE A 157 -15.92 -10.69 -3.11
N MET A 158 -15.67 -11.22 -1.89
CA MET A 158 -14.31 -11.53 -1.44
C MET A 158 -13.58 -12.45 -2.43
N LEU A 159 -14.24 -13.54 -2.87
CA LEU A 159 -13.66 -14.47 -3.84
C LEU A 159 -13.39 -13.83 -5.19
N LEU A 160 -14.32 -13.02 -5.70
CA LEU A 160 -14.13 -12.29 -6.94
C LEU A 160 -12.91 -11.38 -6.88
N CYS A 161 -12.74 -10.62 -5.80
CA CYS A 161 -11.59 -9.75 -5.58
C CYS A 161 -10.28 -10.54 -5.56
N LEU A 162 -10.20 -11.64 -4.80
CA LEU A 162 -8.98 -12.47 -4.70
C LEU A 162 -8.62 -13.13 -6.05
N LEU A 163 -9.62 -13.60 -6.79
CA LEU A 163 -9.41 -14.16 -8.13
C LEU A 163 -8.93 -13.10 -9.12
N LEU A 164 -9.53 -11.90 -9.09
CA LEU A 164 -9.08 -10.77 -9.91
C LEU A 164 -7.64 -10.37 -9.58
N LEU A 165 -7.28 -10.29 -8.30
CA LEU A 165 -5.91 -10.01 -7.84
C LEU A 165 -4.92 -11.05 -8.38
N SER A 166 -5.27 -12.33 -8.33
CA SER A 166 -4.44 -13.41 -8.86
C SER A 166 -4.25 -13.29 -10.38
N LEU A 167 -5.34 -13.22 -11.14
CA LEU A 167 -5.30 -13.16 -12.61
C LEU A 167 -4.60 -11.89 -13.11
N ALA A 168 -4.91 -10.75 -12.50
CA ALA A 168 -4.31 -9.47 -12.88
C ALA A 168 -2.81 -9.41 -12.50
N SER A 169 -2.37 -10.13 -11.46
CA SER A 169 -0.95 -10.31 -11.17
C SER A 169 -0.23 -11.12 -12.25
N VAL A 170 -0.84 -12.20 -12.77
CA VAL A 170 -0.30 -12.92 -13.94
C VAL A 170 -0.22 -12.01 -15.16
N CYS A 171 -1.27 -11.22 -15.43
CA CYS A 171 -1.27 -10.27 -16.56
C CYS A 171 -0.16 -9.22 -16.45
N CYS A 172 0.14 -8.73 -15.23
CA CYS A 172 1.26 -7.82 -15.00
C CYS A 172 2.62 -8.49 -15.24
N ALA A 173 2.80 -9.73 -14.78
CA ALA A 173 4.05 -10.47 -14.99
C ALA A 173 4.33 -10.73 -16.47
N CYS A 174 3.30 -11.03 -17.25
CA CYS A 174 3.38 -11.30 -18.68
C CYS A 174 3.40 -10.03 -19.56
N ALA A 175 3.41 -8.84 -18.97
CA ALA A 175 3.36 -7.60 -19.74
C ALA A 175 4.65 -7.37 -20.55
N GLY A 176 4.48 -7.15 -21.85
CA GLY A 176 5.56 -6.78 -22.79
C GLY A 176 5.60 -5.30 -23.17
N ARG A 177 4.60 -4.51 -22.77
CA ARG A 177 4.51 -3.06 -23.01
C ARG A 177 3.67 -2.37 -21.94
N ILE A 178 3.85 -1.06 -21.78
CA ILE A 178 3.21 -0.28 -20.72
C ILE A 178 1.68 -0.28 -20.76
N GLU A 179 1.05 -0.28 -21.93
CA GLU A 179 -0.41 -0.22 -22.05
C GLU A 179 -1.05 -1.49 -21.50
N TRP A 180 -0.43 -2.65 -21.75
CA TRP A 180 -0.89 -3.93 -21.20
C TRP A 180 -0.67 -3.99 -19.69
N PHE A 181 0.50 -3.55 -19.22
CA PHE A 181 0.79 -3.47 -17.80
C PHE A 181 -0.20 -2.54 -17.09
N PHE A 182 -0.50 -1.38 -17.67
CA PHE A 182 -1.45 -0.40 -17.14
C PHE A 182 -2.86 -0.98 -17.02
N ALA A 183 -3.36 -1.66 -18.07
CA ALA A 183 -4.66 -2.33 -18.02
C ALA A 183 -4.71 -3.42 -16.93
N ALA A 184 -3.63 -4.20 -16.79
CA ALA A 184 -3.53 -5.18 -15.71
C ALA A 184 -3.51 -4.52 -14.32
N ARG A 185 -2.88 -3.34 -14.16
CA ARG A 185 -2.89 -2.58 -12.91
C ARG A 185 -4.26 -2.00 -12.56
N VAL A 186 -5.06 -1.61 -13.55
CA VAL A 186 -6.48 -1.25 -13.36
C VAL A 186 -7.25 -2.46 -12.82
N LEU A 187 -7.07 -3.64 -13.41
CA LEU A 187 -7.69 -4.87 -12.92
C LEU A 187 -7.24 -5.23 -11.49
N GLN A 188 -5.95 -5.05 -11.16
CA GLN A 188 -5.48 -5.22 -9.78
C GLN A 188 -6.13 -4.20 -8.84
N GLY A 189 -6.32 -2.95 -9.26
CA GLY A 189 -7.03 -1.94 -8.46
C GLY A 189 -8.47 -2.35 -8.17
N ILE A 190 -9.18 -2.93 -9.15
CA ILE A 190 -10.51 -3.49 -8.93
C ILE A 190 -10.43 -4.64 -7.93
N GLY A 191 -9.44 -5.52 -8.03
CA GLY A 191 -9.22 -6.60 -7.06
C GLY A 191 -8.89 -6.11 -5.65
N GLU A 192 -8.12 -5.01 -5.51
CA GLU A 192 -7.78 -4.38 -4.22
C GLU A 192 -8.98 -3.74 -3.52
N SER A 193 -10.15 -3.65 -4.16
CA SER A 193 -11.43 -3.25 -3.53
C SER A 193 -11.95 -4.23 -2.46
N VAL A 194 -11.15 -5.22 -2.08
CA VAL A 194 -11.42 -6.21 -1.04
C VAL A 194 -11.43 -5.63 0.38
N GLU A 195 -10.72 -4.51 0.63
CA GLU A 195 -10.53 -3.94 1.97
C GLU A 195 -11.85 -3.56 2.68
N PRO A 196 -12.80 -2.82 2.06
CA PRO A 196 -14.10 -2.56 2.68
C PRO A 196 -14.90 -3.83 3.01
N VAL A 197 -14.82 -4.86 2.16
CA VAL A 197 -15.49 -6.14 2.37
C VAL A 197 -14.90 -6.86 3.58
N LEU A 198 -13.57 -6.83 3.72
CA LEU A 198 -12.84 -7.36 4.87
C LEU A 198 -13.29 -6.72 6.18
N PHE A 199 -13.34 -5.39 6.26
CA PHE A 199 -13.80 -4.70 7.47
C PHE A 199 -15.27 -4.94 7.76
N ALA A 200 -16.10 -5.10 6.72
CA ALA A 200 -17.50 -5.45 6.90
C ALA A 200 -17.67 -6.87 7.46
N ILE A 201 -16.85 -7.85 7.04
CA ILE A 201 -16.84 -9.19 7.63
C ILE A 201 -16.49 -9.15 9.12
N VAL A 202 -15.47 -8.37 9.50
CA VAL A 202 -15.10 -8.16 10.91
C VAL A 202 -16.28 -7.56 11.69
N ARG A 203 -16.91 -6.51 11.16
CA ARG A 203 -18.08 -5.88 11.79
C ARG A 203 -19.25 -6.85 11.96
N ASP A 204 -19.50 -7.70 10.96
CA ASP A 204 -20.64 -8.61 10.96
C ASP A 204 -20.42 -9.81 11.91
N HIS A 205 -19.15 -10.20 12.16
CA HIS A 205 -18.78 -11.30 13.07
C HIS A 205 -18.57 -10.87 14.53
N PHE A 206 -18.04 -9.68 14.78
CA PHE A 206 -17.69 -9.20 16.12
C PHE A 206 -18.68 -8.16 16.62
N THR A 207 -19.61 -8.59 17.49
CA THR A 207 -20.67 -7.72 18.02
C THR A 207 -20.21 -6.85 19.20
N ASP A 208 -19.23 -7.29 19.99
CA ASP A 208 -18.66 -6.49 21.07
C ASP A 208 -17.79 -5.36 20.47
N PRO A 209 -18.10 -4.08 20.72
CA PRO A 209 -17.29 -2.96 20.25
C PRO A 209 -15.82 -3.03 20.68
N LYS A 210 -15.53 -3.55 21.89
CA LYS A 210 -14.15 -3.65 22.40
C LYS A 210 -13.35 -4.70 21.65
N GLU A 211 -13.94 -5.88 21.47
CA GLU A 211 -13.33 -6.97 20.70
C GLU A 211 -13.11 -6.54 19.25
N ARG A 212 -14.13 -5.97 18.60
CA ARG A 212 -14.06 -5.45 17.23
C ARG A 212 -12.93 -4.43 17.08
N PHE A 213 -12.81 -3.47 18.01
CA PHE A 213 -11.72 -2.50 18.00
C PHE A 213 -10.34 -3.16 18.12
N GLY A 214 -10.22 -4.17 18.97
CA GLY A 214 -9.00 -4.97 19.11
C GLY A 214 -8.60 -5.68 17.80
N ILE A 215 -9.56 -6.32 17.13
CA ILE A 215 -9.34 -7.01 15.85
C ILE A 215 -8.96 -6.02 14.75
N VAL A 216 -9.72 -4.94 14.58
CA VAL A 216 -9.39 -3.90 13.58
C VAL A 216 -7.99 -3.33 13.85
N SER A 217 -7.64 -3.07 15.11
CA SER A 217 -6.31 -2.59 15.47
C SER A 217 -5.21 -3.60 15.10
N MET A 218 -5.43 -4.90 15.32
CA MET A 218 -4.49 -5.95 14.93
C MET A 218 -4.30 -6.00 13.41
N LEU A 219 -5.40 -5.92 12.65
CA LEU A 219 -5.36 -5.87 11.18
C LEU A 219 -4.56 -4.66 10.68
N GLN A 220 -4.74 -3.49 11.28
CA GLN A 220 -3.96 -2.29 10.96
C GLN A 220 -2.47 -2.44 11.28
N VAL A 221 -2.12 -3.13 12.37
CA VAL A 221 -0.70 -3.42 12.68
C VAL A 221 -0.09 -4.35 11.61
N MET A 222 -0.83 -5.37 11.19
CA MET A 222 -0.38 -6.30 10.13
C MET A 222 -0.21 -5.60 8.78
N SER A 223 -1.08 -4.64 8.44
CA SER A 223 -0.96 -3.89 7.19
C SER A 223 0.22 -2.92 7.18
N ILE A 224 0.49 -2.24 8.30
CA ILE A 224 1.70 -1.42 8.47
C ILE A 224 2.97 -2.27 8.30
N GLY A 225 2.97 -3.48 8.84
CA GLY A 225 4.04 -4.46 8.59
C GLY A 225 4.19 -4.79 7.11
N GLY A 226 3.07 -4.93 6.38
CA GLY A 226 3.05 -5.12 4.93
C GLY A 226 3.70 -3.97 4.17
N MET A 227 3.26 -2.73 4.44
CA MET A 227 3.82 -1.51 3.85
C MET A 227 5.32 -1.37 4.09
N LEU A 228 5.78 -1.73 5.30
CA LEU A 228 7.20 -1.67 5.65
C LEU A 228 8.03 -2.68 4.84
N VAL A 229 7.53 -3.91 4.73
CA VAL A 229 8.28 -5.02 4.13
C VAL A 229 8.20 -5.01 2.60
N ALA A 230 7.07 -4.63 2.01
CA ALA A 230 6.78 -4.80 0.59
C ALA A 230 7.85 -4.22 -0.36
N PRO A 231 8.33 -2.97 -0.21
CA PRO A 231 9.37 -2.41 -1.08
C PRO A 231 10.69 -3.19 -1.01
N CYS A 232 11.16 -3.50 0.19
CA CYS A 232 12.36 -4.36 0.39
C CYS A 232 12.21 -5.70 -0.30
N ALA A 233 11.03 -6.26 -0.13
CA ALA A 233 10.71 -7.56 -0.64
C ALA A 233 10.81 -7.57 -2.19
N GLY A 234 10.09 -6.67 -2.85
CA GLY A 234 10.10 -6.60 -4.31
C GLY A 234 11.40 -6.09 -4.91
N GLY A 235 12.10 -5.15 -4.25
CA GLY A 235 13.42 -4.68 -4.69
C GLY A 235 14.50 -5.77 -4.64
N PHE A 236 14.41 -6.70 -3.68
CA PHE A 236 15.29 -7.86 -3.62
C PHE A 236 14.96 -8.90 -4.71
N LEU A 237 13.68 -9.22 -4.91
CA LEU A 237 13.26 -10.13 -5.98
C LEU A 237 13.65 -9.62 -7.37
N ALA A 238 13.52 -8.31 -7.60
CA ALA A 238 13.90 -7.68 -8.84
C ALA A 238 15.42 -7.81 -9.13
N GLN A 239 16.26 -7.76 -8.09
CA GLN A 239 17.70 -7.98 -8.23
C GLN A 239 18.08 -9.44 -8.47
N LEU A 240 17.39 -10.39 -7.84
CA LEU A 240 17.71 -11.82 -7.99
C LEU A 240 17.34 -12.36 -9.36
N SER A 241 16.22 -11.89 -9.92
CA SER A 241 15.67 -12.42 -11.16
C SER A 241 15.15 -11.29 -12.05
N SER A 242 13.91 -10.86 -11.82
CA SER A 242 13.24 -9.80 -12.57
C SER A 242 12.06 -9.32 -11.73
N TRP A 243 11.65 -8.06 -11.93
CA TRP A 243 10.42 -7.52 -11.34
C TRP A 243 9.17 -8.37 -11.69
N ARG A 244 9.20 -9.14 -12.79
CA ARG A 244 8.13 -10.06 -13.17
C ARG A 244 7.91 -11.18 -12.15
N THR A 245 8.98 -11.64 -11.49
CA THR A 245 8.92 -12.71 -10.47
C THR A 245 8.08 -12.29 -9.28
N SER A 246 8.16 -11.02 -8.87
CA SER A 246 7.34 -10.42 -7.81
C SER A 246 5.83 -10.57 -8.09
N PHE A 247 5.42 -10.31 -9.34
CA PHE A 247 4.03 -10.47 -9.76
C PHE A 247 3.59 -11.95 -9.87
N PHE A 248 4.46 -12.87 -10.28
CA PHE A 248 4.13 -14.30 -10.26
C PHE A 248 3.95 -14.84 -8.84
N ILE A 249 4.79 -14.40 -7.90
CA ILE A 249 4.67 -14.77 -6.47
C ILE A 249 3.35 -14.22 -5.90
N LEU A 250 3.01 -12.96 -6.18
CA LEU A 250 1.70 -12.41 -5.82
C LEU A 250 0.54 -13.23 -6.39
N ALA A 251 0.61 -13.57 -7.68
CA ALA A 251 -0.45 -14.33 -8.35
C ALA A 251 -0.72 -15.66 -7.62
N LEU A 252 0.36 -16.35 -7.23
CA LEU A 252 0.30 -17.59 -6.47
C LEU A 252 -0.30 -17.39 -5.07
N ILE A 253 0.14 -16.34 -4.35
CA ILE A 253 -0.37 -16.04 -3.01
C ILE A 253 -1.87 -15.72 -3.07
N TRP A 254 -2.30 -14.89 -4.01
CA TRP A 254 -3.71 -14.57 -4.21
C TRP A 254 -4.54 -15.79 -4.62
N ALA A 255 -3.99 -16.69 -5.45
CA ALA A 255 -4.65 -17.94 -5.80
C ALA A 255 -4.83 -18.85 -4.57
N VAL A 256 -3.80 -18.97 -3.74
CA VAL A 256 -3.84 -19.72 -2.48
C VAL A 256 -4.89 -19.15 -1.53
N LEU A 257 -4.92 -17.83 -1.35
CA LEU A 257 -5.91 -17.16 -0.50
C LEU A 257 -7.32 -17.31 -1.06
N ALA A 258 -7.50 -17.25 -2.38
CA ALA A 258 -8.79 -17.49 -3.04
C ALA A 258 -9.28 -18.92 -2.82
N ILE A 259 -8.40 -19.93 -2.98
CA ILE A 259 -8.72 -21.34 -2.72
C ILE A 259 -9.09 -21.54 -1.24
N TYR A 260 -8.32 -20.96 -0.32
CA TYR A 260 -8.61 -21.05 1.10
C TYR A 260 -9.95 -20.39 1.46
N ALA A 261 -10.20 -19.18 0.96
CA ALA A 261 -11.49 -18.49 1.10
C ALA A 261 -12.63 -19.35 0.54
N TRP A 262 -12.41 -20.00 -0.61
CA TRP A 262 -13.43 -20.85 -1.24
C TRP A 262 -13.81 -22.03 -0.35
N LEU A 263 -12.83 -22.65 0.31
CA LEU A 263 -13.04 -23.82 1.16
C LEU A 263 -13.60 -23.48 2.54
N VAL A 264 -13.18 -22.35 3.13
CA VAL A 264 -13.41 -22.06 4.56
C VAL A 264 -14.49 -21.00 4.80
N MET A 265 -14.67 -20.06 3.88
CA MET A 265 -15.57 -18.93 4.09
C MET A 265 -17.02 -19.37 3.93
N VAL A 266 -17.84 -19.08 4.94
CA VAL A 266 -19.29 -19.23 4.92
C VAL A 266 -19.90 -17.84 4.71
N GLU A 267 -21.10 -17.78 4.10
CA GLU A 267 -21.77 -16.51 3.84
C GLU A 267 -22.16 -15.82 5.16
N SER A 268 -21.79 -14.54 5.29
CA SER A 268 -21.91 -13.79 6.54
C SER A 268 -23.02 -12.74 6.51
N CYS A 269 -23.68 -12.51 5.37
CA CYS A 269 -24.58 -11.37 5.20
C CYS A 269 -25.84 -11.42 6.09
N PRO A 270 -26.03 -10.47 7.02
CA PRO A 270 -27.32 -10.20 7.62
C PRO A 270 -28.16 -9.37 6.63
N ASN A 271 -29.41 -9.76 6.42
CA ASN A 271 -30.35 -9.05 5.56
C ASN A 271 -30.77 -7.71 6.22
N ARG A 272 -29.96 -6.66 6.09
CA ARG A 272 -30.31 -5.30 6.53
C ARG A 272 -29.97 -4.28 5.45
N ALA A 273 -31.01 -3.78 4.78
CA ALA A 273 -30.90 -2.57 4.00
C ALA A 273 -30.75 -1.37 4.95
N SER A 274 -29.75 -0.52 4.73
CA SER A 274 -29.70 0.80 5.38
C SER A 274 -30.85 1.66 4.86
N GLU A 275 -31.75 2.09 5.75
CA GLU A 275 -32.98 2.78 5.40
C GLU A 275 -32.78 4.27 5.03
N SER A 276 -31.56 4.85 5.10
CA SER A 276 -31.35 6.23 4.59
C SER A 276 -29.92 6.59 4.14
N TYR A 277 -29.43 5.93 3.08
CA TYR A 277 -28.13 6.23 2.45
C TYR A 277 -27.87 7.73 2.20
N LEU A 278 -28.87 8.46 1.68
CA LEU A 278 -28.72 9.89 1.35
C LEU A 278 -28.57 10.76 2.60
N ARG A 279 -29.27 10.43 3.69
CA ARG A 279 -29.19 11.20 4.94
C ARG A 279 -27.81 11.06 5.59
N ASP A 280 -27.25 9.85 5.57
CA ASP A 280 -25.91 9.58 6.09
C ASP A 280 -24.85 10.28 5.25
N LEU A 281 -25.02 10.31 3.92
CA LEU A 281 -24.13 11.05 3.02
C LEU A 281 -24.11 12.54 3.35
N TRP A 282 -25.27 13.17 3.53
CA TRP A 282 -25.36 14.59 3.89
C TRP A 282 -24.69 14.90 5.23
N ARG A 283 -24.70 13.98 6.20
CA ARG A 283 -23.96 14.14 7.46
C ARG A 283 -22.45 14.13 7.24
N VAL A 284 -21.93 13.20 6.42
CA VAL A 284 -20.49 13.13 6.12
C VAL A 284 -20.01 14.38 5.37
N LEU A 285 -20.88 14.99 4.56
CA LEU A 285 -20.62 16.22 3.83
C LEU A 285 -20.73 17.50 4.68
N ASP A 286 -20.88 17.40 6.01
CA ASP A 286 -20.76 18.54 6.91
C ASP A 286 -19.41 19.26 6.70
N PRO A 287 -19.38 20.60 6.57
CA PRO A 287 -18.14 21.37 6.39
C PRO A 287 -17.02 21.00 7.38
N HIS A 288 -17.33 20.73 8.64
CA HIS A 288 -16.32 20.37 9.64
C HIS A 288 -15.72 18.98 9.38
N LEU A 289 -16.54 18.00 8.99
CA LEU A 289 -16.09 16.65 8.66
C LEU A 289 -15.36 16.63 7.32
N LEU A 290 -15.79 17.44 6.35
CA LEU A 290 -15.06 17.68 5.12
C LEU A 290 -13.67 18.26 5.37
N CYS A 291 -13.52 19.17 6.34
CA CYS A 291 -12.20 19.67 6.73
C CYS A 291 -11.29 18.54 7.25
N LEU A 292 -11.81 17.63 8.08
CA LEU A 292 -11.03 16.47 8.55
C LEU A 292 -10.66 15.53 7.39
N LEU A 293 -11.59 15.25 6.47
CA LEU A 293 -11.33 14.45 5.27
C LEU A 293 -10.28 15.10 4.36
N LEU A 294 -10.33 16.41 4.18
CA LEU A 294 -9.34 17.17 3.42
C LEU A 294 -7.98 17.16 4.10
N THR A 295 -7.92 17.34 5.43
CA THR A 295 -6.67 17.22 6.20
C THR A 295 -6.05 15.83 6.01
N GLN A 296 -6.85 14.78 6.13
CA GLN A 296 -6.42 13.40 5.90
C GLN A 296 -5.91 13.19 4.47
N SER A 297 -6.60 13.77 3.49
CA SER A 297 -6.19 13.74 2.08
C SER A 297 -4.84 14.44 1.89
N CYS A 298 -4.63 15.63 2.47
CA CYS A 298 -3.32 16.29 2.39
C CYS A 298 -2.19 15.45 3.01
N ILE A 299 -2.43 14.79 4.15
CA ILE A 299 -1.45 13.88 4.76
C ILE A 299 -1.13 12.72 3.80
N MET A 300 -2.14 12.05 3.26
CA MET A 300 -1.93 10.96 2.31
C MET A 300 -1.31 11.42 0.99
N GLY A 301 -1.58 12.65 0.56
CA GLY A 301 -0.96 13.28 -0.61
C GLY A 301 0.56 13.31 -0.51
N GLY A 302 1.11 13.73 0.64
CA GLY A 302 2.55 13.69 0.88
C GLY A 302 3.11 12.25 0.89
N CYS A 303 2.39 11.31 1.50
CA CYS A 303 2.82 9.91 1.58
C CYS A 303 2.87 9.25 0.19
N LEU A 304 1.80 9.41 -0.59
CA LEU A 304 1.68 8.84 -1.93
C LEU A 304 2.62 9.49 -2.93
N THR A 305 2.89 10.79 -2.79
CA THR A 305 3.89 11.49 -3.59
C THR A 305 5.27 10.88 -3.38
N PHE A 306 5.67 10.65 -2.12
CA PHE A 306 6.94 10.01 -1.79
C PHE A 306 7.01 8.58 -2.31
N ASN A 307 5.99 7.77 -2.05
CA ASN A 307 5.98 6.38 -2.48
C ASN A 307 6.15 6.28 -4.00
N ALA A 308 5.34 6.98 -4.80
CA ALA A 308 5.38 6.85 -6.26
C ALA A 308 6.70 7.33 -6.91
N ASN A 309 7.43 8.24 -6.27
CA ASN A 309 8.56 8.94 -6.91
C ASN A 309 9.93 8.72 -6.24
N SER A 310 9.97 8.17 -5.03
CA SER A 310 11.22 7.96 -4.28
C SER A 310 12.22 7.04 -5.00
N SER A 311 11.75 6.07 -5.78
CA SER A 311 12.61 5.17 -6.56
C SER A 311 13.32 5.90 -7.71
N TYR A 312 12.63 6.79 -8.41
CA TYR A 312 13.26 7.67 -9.40
C TYR A 312 14.26 8.62 -8.76
N PHE A 313 13.90 9.22 -7.62
CA PHE A 313 14.83 10.07 -6.88
C PHE A 313 16.11 9.32 -6.48
N THR A 314 15.99 8.09 -5.99
CA THR A 314 17.13 7.31 -5.51
C THR A 314 17.98 6.69 -6.62
N GLU A 315 17.38 6.15 -7.67
CA GLU A 315 18.13 5.51 -8.75
C GLU A 315 18.65 6.53 -9.77
N VAL A 316 17.85 7.55 -10.11
CA VAL A 316 18.21 8.53 -11.15
C VAL A 316 19.00 9.70 -10.57
N ALA A 317 18.56 10.29 -9.45
CA ALA A 317 19.23 11.48 -8.91
C ALA A 317 20.40 11.16 -7.98
N LEU A 318 20.35 10.05 -7.22
CA LEU A 318 21.44 9.62 -6.34
C LEU A 318 22.36 8.56 -6.99
N HIS A 319 22.07 8.12 -8.22
CA HIS A 319 22.76 6.99 -8.88
C HIS A 319 22.80 5.73 -8.01
N GLY A 320 21.76 5.53 -7.19
CA GLY A 320 21.61 4.39 -6.31
C GLY A 320 21.16 3.13 -7.04
N SER A 321 21.27 2.00 -6.37
CA SER A 321 20.71 0.73 -6.86
C SER A 321 19.24 0.60 -6.49
N VAL A 322 18.54 -0.34 -7.13
CA VAL A 322 17.20 -0.82 -6.70
C VAL A 322 17.17 -1.17 -5.21
N MET A 323 18.27 -1.69 -4.63
CA MET A 323 18.36 -1.97 -3.20
C MET A 323 18.36 -0.68 -2.38
N THR A 324 19.07 0.34 -2.85
CA THR A 324 19.13 1.65 -2.20
C THR A 324 17.74 2.30 -2.19
N ALA A 325 17.01 2.21 -3.29
CA ALA A 325 15.61 2.66 -3.38
C ALA A 325 14.72 1.94 -2.36
N ALA A 326 14.81 0.60 -2.33
CA ALA A 326 14.08 -0.22 -1.37
C ALA A 326 14.39 0.14 0.10
N PHE A 327 15.67 0.39 0.43
CA PHE A 327 16.08 0.82 1.76
C PHE A 327 15.58 2.20 2.17
N VAL A 328 15.54 3.14 1.23
CA VAL A 328 14.98 4.47 1.46
C VAL A 328 13.48 4.36 1.75
N MET A 329 12.76 3.53 1.00
CA MET A 329 11.33 3.27 1.26
C MET A 329 11.10 2.54 2.58
N LEU A 330 11.95 1.57 2.94
CA LEU A 330 11.90 0.90 4.25
C LEU A 330 12.10 1.91 5.39
N THR A 331 13.08 2.80 5.25
CA THR A 331 13.37 3.84 6.25
C THR A 331 12.19 4.77 6.39
N PHE A 332 11.57 5.18 5.27
CA PHE A 332 10.35 5.98 5.28
C PHE A 332 9.20 5.26 6.00
N GLY A 333 8.94 3.99 5.69
CA GLY A 333 7.93 3.17 6.37
C GLY A 333 8.21 2.97 7.85
N ALA A 334 9.47 2.81 8.24
CA ALA A 334 9.89 2.65 9.63
C ALA A 334 9.66 3.95 10.42
N CYS A 335 10.06 5.10 9.85
CA CYS A 335 9.74 6.41 10.39
C CYS A 335 8.22 6.58 10.54
N ASN A 336 7.45 6.23 9.51
CA ASN A 336 5.99 6.31 9.55
C ASN A 336 5.38 5.47 10.69
N SER A 337 5.94 4.28 10.92
CA SER A 337 5.53 3.37 12.00
C SER A 337 5.83 3.90 13.40
N LEU A 338 6.93 4.67 13.58
CA LEU A 338 7.27 5.29 14.88
C LEU A 338 6.15 6.24 15.36
N GLY A 339 5.47 6.92 14.44
CA GLY A 339 4.35 7.81 14.76
C GLY A 339 3.20 7.10 15.51
N VAL A 340 2.96 5.81 15.23
CA VAL A 340 1.93 5.01 15.92
C VAL A 340 2.27 4.82 17.40
N PHE A 341 3.52 4.46 17.70
CA PHE A 341 3.98 4.24 19.07
C PHE A 341 3.90 5.51 19.90
N VAL A 342 4.31 6.64 19.30
CA VAL A 342 4.24 7.95 19.93
C VAL A 342 2.79 8.33 20.24
N THR A 343 1.86 8.07 19.31
CA THR A 343 0.43 8.34 19.50
C THR A 343 -0.12 7.63 20.75
N LYS A 344 0.21 6.36 20.96
CA LYS A 344 -0.24 5.58 22.13
C LYS A 344 0.19 6.22 23.46
N THR A 345 1.41 6.75 23.52
CA THR A 345 1.92 7.44 24.72
C THR A 345 1.16 8.73 25.01
N PHE A 346 0.72 9.43 23.96
CA PHE A 346 -0.02 10.69 24.08
C PHE A 346 -1.55 10.51 24.14
N CYS A 347 -2.09 9.31 23.95
CA CYS A 347 -3.53 9.02 24.07
C CYS A 347 -4.13 9.29 25.46
N SER A 348 -3.30 9.47 26.50
CA SER A 348 -3.74 9.95 27.81
C SER A 348 -4.18 11.42 27.81
N ARG A 349 -3.78 12.18 26.78
CA ARG A 349 -4.22 13.55 26.53
C ARG A 349 -5.40 13.51 25.55
N GLY A 350 -6.36 14.43 25.69
CA GLY A 350 -7.56 14.44 24.83
C GLY A 350 -7.22 14.44 23.34
N ILE A 351 -8.00 13.72 22.51
CA ILE A 351 -7.68 13.44 21.10
C ILE A 351 -7.52 14.71 20.26
N LEU A 352 -8.26 15.77 20.58
CA LEU A 352 -8.14 17.08 19.94
C LEU A 352 -6.78 17.73 20.22
N GLN A 353 -6.24 17.59 21.44
CA GLN A 353 -4.91 18.10 21.78
C GLN A 353 -3.82 17.33 21.03
N VAL A 354 -3.94 16.00 20.96
CA VAL A 354 -3.02 15.15 20.18
C VAL A 354 -3.05 15.53 18.69
N SER A 355 -4.24 15.78 18.14
CA SER A 355 -4.41 16.23 16.75
C SER A 355 -3.77 17.60 16.51
N LYS A 356 -3.97 18.57 17.41
CA LYS A 356 -3.32 19.90 17.33
C LYS A 356 -1.79 19.80 17.36
N ILE A 357 -1.25 19.00 18.28
CA ILE A 357 0.21 18.82 18.44
C ILE A 357 0.80 18.12 17.20
N SER A 358 0.21 17.00 16.79
CA SER A 358 0.72 16.23 15.65
C SER A 358 0.69 17.04 14.35
N LEU A 359 -0.39 17.79 14.08
CA LEU A 359 -0.47 18.63 12.89
C LEU A 359 0.45 19.84 12.96
N ALA A 360 0.67 20.44 14.13
CA ALA A 360 1.70 21.48 14.29
C ALA A 360 3.11 20.95 14.05
N LEU A 361 3.43 19.75 14.55
CA LEU A 361 4.70 19.09 14.27
C LEU A 361 4.84 18.76 12.77
N LEU A 362 3.76 18.34 12.11
CA LEU A 362 3.75 18.03 10.69
C LEU A 362 3.98 19.28 9.82
N THR A 363 3.36 20.42 10.16
CA THR A 363 3.62 21.68 9.47
C THR A 363 5.04 22.18 9.70
N LEU A 364 5.57 22.06 10.92
CA LEU A 364 6.95 22.42 11.23
C LEU A 364 7.94 21.53 10.46
N ALA A 365 7.68 20.23 10.35
CA ALA A 365 8.49 19.31 9.56
C ALA A 365 8.45 19.66 8.06
N GLY A 366 7.27 20.00 7.53
CA GLY A 366 7.12 20.44 6.14
C GLY A 366 7.84 21.76 5.86
N LEU A 367 7.63 22.78 6.69
CA LEU A 367 8.33 24.07 6.58
C LEU A 367 9.85 23.90 6.73
N GLY A 368 10.29 23.08 7.67
CA GLY A 368 11.69 22.73 7.85
C GLY A 368 12.29 22.11 6.59
N SER A 369 11.57 21.20 5.91
CA SER A 369 12.01 20.60 4.66
C SER A 369 12.15 21.63 3.53
N ILE A 370 11.19 22.55 3.40
CA ILE A 370 11.23 23.64 2.41
C ILE A 370 12.39 24.60 2.69
N LEU A 371 12.62 24.95 3.96
CA LEU A 371 13.72 25.82 4.36
C LEU A 371 15.08 25.14 4.13
N LEU A 372 15.22 23.86 4.47
CA LEU A 372 16.43 23.08 4.21
C LEU A 372 16.76 23.08 2.72
N GLU A 373 15.76 22.94 1.85
CA GLU A 373 15.95 23.10 0.42
C GLU A 373 16.43 24.51 0.04
N ALA A 374 15.78 25.55 0.57
CA ALA A 374 16.09 26.92 0.22
C ALA A 374 17.54 27.30 0.57
N PHE A 375 18.06 26.79 1.70
CA PHE A 375 19.44 27.05 2.14
C PHE A 375 20.47 26.12 1.51
N TYR A 376 20.14 24.85 1.24
CA TYR A 376 21.08 23.84 0.76
C TYR A 376 20.59 23.11 -0.51
N PRO A 377 20.47 23.81 -1.65
CA PRO A 377 19.86 23.26 -2.87
C PRO A 377 20.65 22.12 -3.55
N HIS A 378 21.92 21.92 -3.19
CA HIS A 378 22.76 20.83 -3.73
C HIS A 378 22.86 19.63 -2.77
N PHE A 379 22.30 19.73 -1.57
CA PHE A 379 22.41 18.69 -0.55
C PHE A 379 21.27 17.67 -0.67
N LEU A 380 21.42 16.70 -1.58
CA LEU A 380 20.38 15.70 -1.87
C LEU A 380 19.92 14.89 -0.64
N TRP A 381 20.83 14.63 0.31
CA TRP A 381 20.51 13.93 1.57
C TRP A 381 19.61 14.74 2.50
N GLY A 382 19.66 16.08 2.43
CA GLY A 382 18.78 16.96 3.20
C GLY A 382 17.32 16.75 2.84
N TYR A 383 17.04 16.41 1.57
CA TYR A 383 15.70 16.06 1.11
C TYR A 383 15.15 14.82 1.79
N LEU A 384 15.96 13.76 1.86
CA LEU A 384 15.56 12.52 2.54
C LEU A 384 15.34 12.73 4.04
N ILE A 385 16.20 13.51 4.70
CA ILE A 385 16.03 13.87 6.12
C ILE A 385 14.69 14.60 6.33
N GLY A 386 14.37 15.57 5.47
CA GLY A 386 13.09 16.28 5.50
C GLY A 386 11.88 15.34 5.32
N SER A 387 11.94 14.44 4.34
CA SER A 387 10.88 13.46 4.09
C SER A 387 10.72 12.44 5.24
N PHE A 388 11.81 11.98 5.84
CA PHE A 388 11.77 11.06 6.99
C PHE A 388 11.21 11.72 8.26
N LEU A 389 11.56 12.99 8.49
CA LEU A 389 10.99 13.76 9.59
C LEU A 389 9.47 13.91 9.41
N GLN A 390 9.02 14.23 8.20
CA GLN A 390 7.59 14.27 7.88
C GLN A 390 6.92 12.91 8.11
N ALA A 391 7.52 11.82 7.60
CA ALA A 391 7.02 10.46 7.79
C ALA A 391 6.79 10.13 9.27
N SER A 392 7.73 10.51 10.15
CA SER A 392 7.64 10.24 11.59
C SER A 392 6.40 10.82 12.29
N VAL A 393 5.86 11.92 11.75
CA VAL A 393 4.69 12.61 12.30
C VAL A 393 3.40 12.28 11.53
N MET A 394 3.52 11.89 10.25
CA MET A 394 2.38 11.64 9.36
C MET A 394 1.38 10.63 9.92
N THR A 395 1.82 9.45 10.36
CA THR A 395 0.88 8.46 10.92
C THR A 395 0.25 8.93 12.22
N MET A 396 0.99 9.64 13.08
CA MET A 396 0.44 10.21 14.31
C MET A 396 -0.71 11.17 14.00
N ALA A 397 -0.50 12.09 13.05
CA ALA A 397 -1.52 13.03 12.62
C ALA A 397 -2.71 12.31 11.96
N LEU A 398 -2.44 11.31 11.11
CA LEU A 398 -3.48 10.56 10.41
C LEU A 398 -4.39 9.80 11.38
N VAL A 399 -3.81 9.08 12.35
CA VAL A 399 -4.58 8.32 13.35
C VAL A 399 -5.43 9.25 14.20
N ALA A 400 -4.86 10.35 14.69
CA ALA A 400 -5.56 11.29 15.56
C ALA A 400 -6.76 11.96 14.85
N VAL A 401 -6.56 12.41 13.60
CA VAL A 401 -7.63 12.98 12.77
C VAL A 401 -8.66 11.92 12.40
N ASN A 402 -8.26 10.65 12.24
CA ASN A 402 -9.21 9.58 11.95
C ASN A 402 -10.20 9.33 13.08
N VAL A 403 -9.72 9.32 14.32
CA VAL A 403 -10.59 9.18 15.48
C VAL A 403 -11.61 10.33 15.55
N LEU A 404 -11.15 11.57 15.36
CA LEU A 404 -12.03 12.75 15.33
C LEU A 404 -13.11 12.67 14.24
N PHE A 405 -12.79 12.07 13.09
CA PHE A 405 -13.73 11.94 11.98
C PHE A 405 -14.82 10.90 12.27
N PHE A 406 -14.48 9.78 12.92
CA PHE A 406 -15.42 8.69 13.18
C PHE A 406 -16.30 8.89 14.41
N GLU A 407 -15.83 9.63 15.41
CA GLU A 407 -16.55 9.87 16.68
C GLU A 407 -18.01 10.38 16.50
N PRO A 408 -18.32 11.36 15.63
CA PRO A 408 -19.72 11.80 15.42
C PRO A 408 -20.52 10.91 14.45
N LEU A 409 -19.87 9.91 13.85
CA LEU A 409 -20.41 9.07 12.77
C LEU A 409 -20.52 7.59 13.17
N GLU A 410 -20.46 7.26 14.48
CA GLU A 410 -20.55 5.87 14.96
C GLU A 410 -21.76 5.12 14.39
N ASP A 411 -22.92 5.78 14.29
CA ASP A 411 -24.16 5.21 13.74
C ASP A 411 -24.09 4.91 12.24
N CYS A 412 -23.22 5.60 11.50
CA CYS A 412 -23.08 5.50 10.05
C CYS A 412 -21.64 5.16 9.62
N ALA A 413 -20.92 4.41 10.47
CA ALA A 413 -19.50 4.11 10.32
C ALA A 413 -19.12 3.49 8.96
N GLY A 414 -20.00 2.70 8.35
CA GLY A 414 -19.75 2.08 7.03
C GLY A 414 -19.70 3.11 5.88
N MET A 415 -20.61 4.08 5.88
CA MET A 415 -20.60 5.19 4.90
C MET A 415 -19.39 6.09 5.16
N ALA A 416 -19.16 6.46 6.42
CA ALA A 416 -18.02 7.28 6.83
C ALA A 416 -16.69 6.69 6.35
N ALA A 417 -16.46 5.38 6.59
CA ALA A 417 -15.26 4.68 6.14
C ALA A 417 -15.12 4.65 4.61
N SER A 418 -16.23 4.48 3.88
CA SER A 418 -16.21 4.48 2.41
C SER A 418 -15.82 5.86 1.86
N CYS A 419 -16.39 6.94 2.40
CA CYS A 419 -16.05 8.31 2.04
C CYS A 419 -14.61 8.66 2.43
N GLU A 420 -14.15 8.21 3.59
CA GLU A 420 -12.77 8.37 4.07
C GLU A 420 -11.78 7.70 3.12
N ILE A 421 -11.99 6.42 2.77
CA ILE A 421 -11.13 5.68 1.83
C ILE A 421 -11.10 6.38 0.46
N PHE A 422 -12.27 6.83 -0.02
CA PHE A 422 -12.38 7.58 -1.27
C PHE A 422 -11.55 8.87 -1.23
N ALA A 423 -11.75 9.71 -0.21
CA ALA A 423 -11.03 10.97 -0.04
C ALA A 423 -9.52 10.74 0.08
N LYS A 424 -9.09 9.79 0.95
CA LYS A 424 -7.68 9.45 1.21
C LYS A 424 -6.95 8.80 0.04
N SER A 425 -7.65 8.33 -0.98
CA SER A 425 -7.03 7.67 -2.12
C SER A 425 -7.10 8.53 -3.37
N VAL A 426 -8.26 9.10 -3.69
CA VAL A 426 -8.49 9.79 -4.97
C VAL A 426 -7.82 11.16 -5.00
N ILE A 427 -8.09 12.02 -4.00
CA ILE A 427 -7.53 13.38 -3.94
C ILE A 427 -5.99 13.32 -3.87
N PRO A 428 -5.39 12.49 -3.00
CA PRO A 428 -3.94 12.28 -2.96
C PRO A 428 -3.33 11.75 -4.24
N SER A 429 -4.03 10.88 -4.97
CA SER A 429 -3.54 10.35 -6.24
C SER A 429 -3.44 11.45 -7.28
N PHE A 430 -4.46 12.30 -7.43
CA PHE A 430 -4.39 13.45 -8.34
C PHE A 430 -3.28 14.44 -7.94
N PHE A 431 -3.10 14.67 -6.65
CA PHE A 431 -2.00 15.49 -6.15
C PHE A 431 -0.63 14.88 -6.50
N SER A 432 -0.46 13.58 -6.26
CA SER A 432 0.75 12.83 -6.65
C SER A 432 0.97 12.87 -8.16
N MET A 433 -0.09 12.94 -8.98
CA MET A 433 0.02 13.01 -10.45
C MET A 433 0.64 14.34 -10.85
N ALA A 434 0.13 15.42 -10.28
CA ALA A 434 0.69 16.75 -10.46
C ALA A 434 2.14 16.82 -9.96
N ALA A 435 2.44 16.19 -8.81
CA ALA A 435 3.80 16.16 -8.27
C ALA A 435 4.77 15.36 -9.13
N THR A 436 4.31 14.26 -9.73
CA THR A 436 5.09 13.48 -10.71
C THR A 436 5.43 14.33 -11.94
N GLN A 437 4.46 15.06 -12.49
CA GLN A 437 4.70 15.95 -13.63
C GLN A 437 5.70 17.07 -13.26
N ALA A 438 5.58 17.61 -12.05
CA ALA A 438 6.49 18.63 -11.57
C ALA A 438 7.92 18.08 -11.36
N LEU A 439 8.06 16.84 -10.87
CA LEU A 439 9.34 16.14 -10.78
C LEU A 439 10.02 16.01 -12.15
N VAL A 440 9.28 15.54 -13.16
CA VAL A 440 9.81 15.32 -14.51
C VAL A 440 10.25 16.62 -15.18
N HIS A 441 9.46 17.70 -15.03
CA HIS A 441 9.74 18.97 -15.73
C HIS A 441 10.65 19.93 -14.96
N GLN A 442 10.61 19.93 -13.63
CA GLN A 442 11.33 20.89 -12.78
C GLN A 442 12.40 20.24 -11.90
N GLY A 443 12.51 18.91 -11.93
CA GLY A 443 13.52 18.14 -11.22
C GLY A 443 13.16 17.80 -9.76
N PRO A 444 14.09 17.13 -9.05
CA PRO A 444 13.90 16.57 -7.70
C PRO A 444 13.43 17.56 -6.63
N ARG A 445 13.77 18.84 -6.79
CA ARG A 445 13.41 19.92 -5.87
C ARG A 445 11.90 20.12 -5.78
N CYS A 446 11.22 20.13 -6.92
CA CYS A 446 9.79 20.36 -6.94
C CYS A 446 9.02 19.21 -6.25
N PHE A 447 9.51 17.98 -6.41
CA PHE A 447 8.98 16.81 -5.72
C PHE A 447 8.98 16.94 -4.19
N VAL A 448 10.12 17.33 -3.60
CA VAL A 448 10.25 17.44 -2.14
C VAL A 448 9.42 18.60 -1.61
N ASN A 449 9.42 19.74 -2.32
CA ASN A 449 8.59 20.89 -1.96
C ASN A 449 7.09 20.59 -2.05
N LEU A 450 6.65 19.79 -3.01
CA LEU A 450 5.25 19.40 -3.12
C LEU A 450 4.85 18.42 -2.01
N GLN A 451 5.69 17.44 -1.68
CA GLN A 451 5.47 16.59 -0.51
C GLN A 451 5.35 17.44 0.77
N ALA A 452 6.31 18.33 1.00
CA ALA A 452 6.33 19.21 2.16
C ALA A 452 5.15 20.19 2.17
N GLY A 453 4.77 20.72 1.00
CA GLY A 453 3.61 21.58 0.80
C GLY A 453 2.30 20.89 1.17
N ALA A 454 2.15 19.59 0.85
CA ALA A 454 0.99 18.80 1.26
C ALA A 454 0.92 18.66 2.79
N CYS A 455 2.06 18.43 3.46
CA CYS A 455 2.14 18.38 4.92
C CYS A 455 1.79 19.73 5.57
N VAL A 456 2.26 20.85 5.01
CA VAL A 456 1.89 22.19 5.47
C VAL A 456 0.41 22.46 5.25
N ALA A 457 -0.13 22.12 4.07
CA ALA A 457 -1.54 22.29 3.74
C ALA A 457 -2.44 21.50 4.71
N ALA A 458 -2.07 20.27 5.09
CA ALA A 458 -2.82 19.47 6.05
C ALA A 458 -3.07 20.21 7.38
N GLY A 459 -2.01 20.82 7.93
CA GLY A 459 -2.14 21.59 9.16
C GLY A 459 -2.87 22.91 8.97
N VAL A 460 -2.65 23.62 7.86
CA VAL A 460 -3.40 24.86 7.56
C VAL A 460 -4.90 24.60 7.47
N VAL A 461 -5.31 23.58 6.72
CA VAL A 461 -6.72 23.18 6.57
C VAL A 461 -7.32 22.82 7.94
N PHE A 462 -6.61 22.04 8.76
CA PHE A 462 -7.10 21.68 10.09
C PHE A 462 -7.23 22.88 11.01
N TRP A 463 -6.21 23.75 11.06
CA TRP A 463 -6.20 24.90 11.96
C TRP A 463 -7.24 25.94 11.58
N LEU A 464 -7.42 26.22 10.27
CA LEU A 464 -8.40 27.19 9.79
C LEU A 464 -9.83 26.64 9.83
N GLY A 465 -10.04 25.39 9.42
CA GLY A 465 -11.37 24.81 9.23
C GLY A 465 -11.96 24.09 10.45
N TYR A 466 -11.13 23.59 11.36
CA TYR A 466 -11.60 22.75 12.47
C TYR A 466 -11.14 23.24 13.84
N ALA A 467 -9.85 23.53 14.01
CA ALA A 467 -9.28 23.79 15.33
C ALA A 467 -9.68 25.15 15.94
N ARG A 468 -9.96 26.16 15.09
CA ARG A 468 -10.39 27.51 15.50
C ARG A 468 -11.85 27.56 15.94
N SER A 469 -12.70 26.73 15.34
CA SER A 469 -14.13 26.68 15.59
C SER A 469 -14.55 25.23 15.73
N PRO A 470 -14.12 24.54 16.81
CA PRO A 470 -14.53 23.16 17.03
C PRO A 470 -16.05 23.11 17.21
N PRO A 471 -16.74 22.11 16.64
CA PRO A 471 -18.19 22.03 16.72
C PRO A 471 -18.67 21.82 18.17
N ASP A 472 -19.88 22.31 18.49
CA ASP A 472 -20.40 22.42 19.86
C ASP A 472 -20.47 21.08 20.62
N TRP A 473 -20.65 19.96 19.91
CA TRP A 473 -20.67 18.62 20.51
C TRP A 473 -19.29 18.19 21.07
N LEU A 474 -18.19 18.73 20.54
CA LEU A 474 -16.83 18.52 21.04
C LEU A 474 -16.51 19.38 22.27
N ALA A 475 -17.14 20.55 22.40
CA ALA A 475 -16.98 21.42 23.55
C ALA A 475 -17.60 20.82 24.83
N GLY A 476 -18.63 19.97 24.71
CA GLY A 476 -19.28 19.32 25.85
C GLY A 476 -18.51 18.14 26.46
N TYR A 477 -17.65 17.46 25.69
CA TYR A 477 -16.94 16.24 26.14
C TYR A 477 -15.61 16.51 26.86
N TYR A 478 -15.01 17.69 26.68
CA TYR A 478 -13.67 18.02 27.19
C TYR A 478 -13.64 19.10 28.28
N VAL A 479 -14.80 19.51 28.81
CA VAL A 479 -14.94 20.46 29.94
C VAL A 479 -15.16 19.73 31.28
N LYS A 480 -14.86 18.42 31.37
CA LYS A 480 -14.87 17.68 32.64
C LYS A 480 -13.51 17.09 32.96
#